data_AF-A0A521CEX9-F1
#
_entry.id   AF-A0A521CEX9-F1
#
_cell.length_a   1.000
_cell.length_b   1.000
_cell.length_c   1.000
_cell.angle_alpha   90.00
_cell.angle_beta   90.00
_cell.angle_gamma   90.00
#
_symmetry.space_group_name_H-M   'P 1'
#
loop_
_entity.id
_entity.type
_entity.pdbx_description
1 polymer ?
#
loop_
_entity_poly.entity_id
_entity_poly.type
_entity_poly.pdbx_seq_one_letter_code
_entity_poly.pdbx_strand_id
1 'polypeptide(L)' 'MDRTELDRLLLEAHDHDDPAALVRYYTIAADECEAVQDIDAACFYLTHAFIFALEAGASETDELNHRLVEYGRA' A
#
# COMPACT_ATOMS: atom_id res chain seq x y z
N MET A 1 8.00 -9.36 5.91
CA MET A 1 7.30 -9.86 7.12
C MET A 1 6.79 -11.26 6.82
N ASP A 2 6.10 -11.97 7.71
CA ASP A 2 5.28 -13.10 7.22
C ASP A 2 3.92 -12.55 6.77
N ARG A 3 3.32 -13.13 5.72
CA ARG A 3 2.09 -12.63 5.12
C ARG A 3 0.92 -12.64 6.10
N THR A 4 0.82 -13.67 6.94
CA THR A 4 -0.23 -13.75 7.95
C THR A 4 -0.13 -12.64 8.99
N GLU A 5 1.08 -12.20 9.34
CA GLU A 5 1.24 -11.05 10.24
C GLU A 5 0.88 -9.74 9.53
N LEU A 6 1.17 -9.61 8.22
CA LEU A 6 0.79 -8.43 7.44
C LEU A 6 -0.72 -8.27 7.34
N ASP A 7 -1.42 -9.36 7.07
CA ASP A 7 -2.87 -9.39 7.01
C ASP A 7 -3.47 -8.99 8.37
N ARG A 8 -2.90 -9.49 9.48
CA ARG A 8 -3.34 -9.12 10.84
C ARG A 8 -3.15 -7.63 11.11
N LEU A 9 -1.99 -7.08 10.77
CA LEU A 9 -1.69 -5.65 10.98
C LEU A 9 -2.56 -4.74 10.10
N LEU A 10 -2.86 -5.15 8.87
CA LEU A 10 -3.80 -4.43 8.00
C LEU A 10 -5.20 -4.38 8.62
N LEU A 11 -5.71 -5.52 9.10
CA LEU A 11 -7.01 -5.57 9.76
C LEU A 11 -7.04 -4.72 11.03
N GLU A 12 -5.99 -4.78 11.86
CA GLU A 12 -5.88 -3.97 13.08
C GLU A 12 -5.82 -2.47 12.76
N ALA A 13 -5.13 -2.07 11.68
CA ALA A 13 -5.08 -0.68 11.26
C ALA A 13 -6.44 -0.16 10.74
N HIS A 14 -7.21 -1.01 10.05
CA HIS A 14 -8.59 -0.70 9.65
C HIS A 14 -9.50 -0.56 10.88
N ASP A 15 -9.42 -1.48 11.85
CA ASP A 15 -10.24 -1.44 13.06
C ASP A 15 -9.98 -0.18 13.91
N HIS A 16 -8.78 0.40 13.81
CA HIS A 16 -8.39 1.62 14.53
C HIS A 16 -8.53 2.91 13.72
N ASP A 17 -9.01 2.84 12.46
CA ASP A 17 -9.05 3.98 11.53
C ASP A 17 -7.67 4.69 11.46
N ASP A 18 -6.58 3.92 11.35
CA ASP A 18 -5.20 4.44 11.30
C ASP A 18 -4.68 4.48 9.86
N PRO A 19 -4.92 5.57 9.11
CA PRO A 19 -4.49 5.67 7.72
C PRO A 19 -2.97 5.68 7.59
N ALA A 20 -2.23 6.16 8.60
CA ALA A 20 -0.77 6.14 8.55
C ALA A 20 -0.22 4.72 8.62
N ALA A 21 -0.82 3.86 9.45
CA ALA A 21 -0.51 2.43 9.47
C ALA A 21 -0.94 1.74 8.17
N LEU A 22 -2.14 2.04 7.66
CA LEU A 22 -2.63 1.47 6.40
C LEU A 22 -1.73 1.79 5.23
N VAL A 23 -1.30 3.06 5.07
CA VAL A 23 -0.32 3.46 4.04
C VAL A 23 0.93 2.59 4.13
N ARG A 24 1.54 2.49 5.33
CA ARG A 24 2.77 1.71 5.53
C ARG A 24 2.59 0.23 5.19
N TYR A 25 1.54 -0.41 5.70
CA TYR A 25 1.35 -1.86 5.52
C TYR A 25 0.96 -2.23 4.09
N TYR A 26 0.15 -1.41 3.42
CA TYR A 26 -0.14 -1.62 2.00
C TYR A 26 1.11 -1.39 1.14
N THR A 27 1.96 -0.42 1.45
CA THR A 27 3.24 -0.26 0.75
C THR A 27 4.15 -1.47 0.92
N ILE A 28 4.25 -2.03 2.15
CA ILE A 28 5.02 -3.25 2.39
C ILE A 28 4.47 -4.42 1.56
N ALA A 29 3.14 -4.59 1.51
CA ALA A 29 2.51 -5.64 0.72
C ALA A 29 2.81 -5.49 -0.77
N ALA A 30 2.79 -4.25 -1.28
CA ALA A 30 3.18 -3.96 -2.65
C ALA A 30 4.64 -4.32 -2.94
N ASP A 31 5.56 -3.90 -2.07
CA ASP A 31 6.99 -4.17 -2.24
C ASP A 31 7.28 -5.69 -2.24
N GLU A 32 6.60 -6.46 -1.39
CA GLU A 32 6.72 -7.93 -1.37
C GLU A 32 6.21 -8.56 -2.68
N CYS A 33 5.13 -8.03 -3.27
CA CYS A 33 4.62 -8.47 -4.57
C CYS A 33 5.55 -8.09 -5.73
N GLU A 34 6.12 -6.88 -5.73
CA GLU A 34 7.11 -6.46 -6.72
C GLU A 34 8.35 -7.36 -6.68
N ALA A 35 8.82 -7.72 -5.49
CA ALA A 35 9.98 -8.59 -5.31
C ALA A 35 9.81 -9.98 -5.94
N VAL A 36 8.58 -10.50 -6.00
CA VAL A 36 8.24 -11.77 -6.67
C VAL A 36 7.69 -11.59 -8.09
N GLN A 37 7.74 -10.36 -8.62
CA GLN A 37 7.28 -10.00 -9.97
C GLN A 37 5.77 -10.20 -10.19
N ASP A 38 4.98 -10.15 -9.13
CA ASP A 38 3.51 -10.13 -9.20
C ASP A 38 3.01 -8.67 -9.26
N ILE A 39 3.18 -8.05 -10.43
CA ILE A 39 2.95 -6.62 -10.62
C ILE A 39 1.47 -6.24 -10.48
N ASP A 40 0.55 -7.12 -10.84
CA ASP A 40 -0.88 -6.86 -10.69
C ASP A 40 -1.28 -6.80 -9.20
N ALA A 41 -0.77 -7.74 -8.39
CA ALA A 41 -0.96 -7.69 -6.94
C ALA A 41 -0.26 -6.48 -6.30
N ALA A 42 0.94 -6.12 -6.77
CA ALA A 42 1.64 -4.93 -6.31
C ALA A 42 0.81 -3.65 -6.57
N CYS A 43 0.28 -3.50 -7.78
CA CYS A 43 -0.53 -2.34 -8.14
C CYS A 43 -1.84 -2.27 -7.35
N PHE A 44 -2.44 -3.41 -7.02
CA PHE A 44 -3.60 -3.48 -6.14
C PHE A 44 -3.27 -2.88 -4.76
N TYR A 45 -2.18 -3.31 -4.14
CA TYR A 45 -1.76 -2.77 -2.83
C TYR A 45 -1.30 -1.31 -2.90
N LEU A 46 -0.58 -0.91 -3.96
CA LEU A 46 -0.17 0.48 -4.17
C LEU A 46 -1.37 1.42 -4.28
N THR A 47 -2.44 0.98 -4.95
CA THR A 47 -3.66 1.79 -5.08
C THR A 47 -4.30 2.03 -3.71
N HIS A 48 -4.35 1.01 -2.86
CA HIS A 48 -4.84 1.16 -1.49
C HIS A 48 -3.94 2.09 -0.67
N ALA A 49 -2.62 1.92 -0.70
CA ALA A 49 -1.69 2.82 -0.03
C ALA A 49 -1.88 4.27 -0.50
N PHE A 50 -2.03 4.49 -1.81
CA PHE A 50 -2.22 5.81 -2.40
C PHE A 50 -3.53 6.47 -1.95
N ILE A 51 -4.64 5.73 -1.93
CA ILE A 51 -5.94 6.26 -1.48
C ILE A 51 -5.86 6.70 -0.01
N PHE A 52 -5.32 5.86 0.88
CA PHE A 52 -5.18 6.24 2.29
C PHE A 52 -4.20 7.39 2.50
N ALA A 53 -3.14 7.49 1.68
CA ALA A 53 -2.23 8.63 1.71
C ALA A 53 -2.93 9.93 1.29
N LEU A 54 -3.76 9.89 0.23
CA LEU A 54 -4.58 11.02 -0.20
C LEU A 54 -5.55 11.47 0.89
N GLU A 55 -6.28 10.53 1.49
CA GLU A 55 -7.26 10.80 2.54
C GLU A 55 -6.61 11.42 3.79
N ALA A 56 -5.40 10.99 4.13
CA ALA A 56 -4.63 11.52 5.25
C ALA A 56 -3.87 12.82 4.93
N GLY A 57 -3.79 13.24 3.66
CA GLY A 57 -2.93 14.34 3.22
C GLY A 57 -1.45 14.05 3.44
N ALA A 58 -1.05 12.78 3.34
CA ALA A 58 0.31 12.31 3.60
C ALA A 58 1.26 12.66 2.45
N SER A 59 2.52 12.94 2.78
CA SER A 59 3.57 13.26 1.81
C SER A 59 3.89 12.10 0.85
N GLU A 60 3.62 10.87 1.28
CA GLU A 60 3.85 9.63 0.55
C GLU A 60 2.98 9.53 -0.70
N THR A 61 1.92 10.35 -0.80
CA THR A 61 1.00 10.41 -1.96
C THR A 61 1.73 10.55 -3.29
N ASP A 62 2.70 11.46 -3.38
CA ASP A 62 3.40 11.75 -4.64
C ASP A 62 4.26 10.56 -5.10
N GLU A 63 4.94 9.91 -4.15
CA GLU A 63 5.77 8.73 -4.41
C GLU A 63 4.93 7.53 -4.85
N LEU A 64 3.81 7.27 -4.15
CA LEU A 64 2.90 6.19 -4.47
C LEU A 64 2.25 6.38 -5.85
N ASN A 65 1.85 7.61 -6.16
CA ASN A 65 1.31 7.95 -7.48
C ASN A 65 2.35 7.76 -8.59
N HIS A 66 3.60 8.17 -8.36
CA HIS A 66 4.68 7.97 -9.32
C HIS A 66 4.85 6.48 -9.66
N ARG A 67 4.89 5.61 -8.65
CA ARG A 67 4.99 4.15 -8.83
C ARG A 67 3.82 3.61 -9.65
N LEU A 68 2.59 4.05 -9.38
CA LEU A 68 1.41 3.64 -10.15
C LEU A 68 1.48 4.09 -11.62
N VAL A 69 1.99 5.30 -11.89
CA VAL A 69 2.22 5.80 -13.25
C VAL A 69 3.26 4.95 -13.99
N GLU A 70 4.35 4.54 -13.32
CA GLU A 70 5.39 3.68 -13.93
C GLU A 70 4.84 2.33 -14.40
N TYR A 71 3.84 1.79 -13.69
CA TYR A 71 3.12 0.58 -14.11
C TYR A 71 1.92 0.84 -15.03
N GLY A 72 1.63 2.10 -15.39
CA GLY A 72 0.51 2.48 -16.24
C GLY A 72 -0.86 2.27 -15.58
N ARG A 73 -0.96 2.49 -14.26
CA ARG A 73 -2.15 2.25 -13.42
C ARG A 73 -2.80 3.51 -12.84
N ALA A 74 -2.26 4.70 -13.12
CA ALA A 74 -2.80 6.00 -12.70
C ALA A 74 -3.12 6.91 -13.91
#